data_AF-A0A9D9JKS1-F1
#
_entry.id   AF-A0A9D9JKS1-F1
#
_cell.length_a   1.000
_cell.length_b   1.000
_cell.length_c   1.000
_cell.angle_alpha   90.00
_cell.angle_beta   90.00
_cell.angle_gamma   90.00
#
_symmetry.space_group_name_H-M   'P 1'
#
loop_
_entity.id
_entity.type
_entity.pdbx_description
1 polymer ?
#
loop_
_entity_poly.entity_id
_entity_poly.type
_entity_poly.pdbx_seq_one_letter_code
_entity_poly.pdbx_strand_id
1 'polypeptide(L)'
;MNLQRQAAGQGHRGGRPAFEPPTEEEIRRIVVEGDPLTLVQVAERVGRDLARPGDNPRSPDALATSQIRSVFGKVRELDMHVRTAAAAVRELDQETYRELQLLRPKLAYQAARATGRGVQWLKQTLDPAIQLVERDRQRFRHFVDFFEAILAYHKAYGGQ
;
A
#
# COMPACT_ATOMS: atom_id res chain seq x y z
N MET A 1 5.17 -56.51 -14.01
CA MET A 1 3.95 -57.04 -13.39
C MET A 1 3.90 -56.55 -11.95
N ASN A 2 3.01 -55.57 -11.67
CA ASN A 2 2.42 -55.23 -10.36
C ASN A 2 3.36 -54.86 -9.18
N LEU A 3 3.10 -53.85 -8.34
CA LEU A 3 1.90 -53.07 -8.05
C LEU A 3 2.30 -51.81 -7.28
N GLN A 4 1.54 -50.74 -7.47
CA GLN A 4 1.48 -49.55 -6.63
C GLN A 4 1.37 -49.86 -5.13
N ARG A 5 2.10 -49.10 -4.31
CA ARG A 5 1.67 -48.62 -2.99
C ARG A 5 2.13 -47.17 -2.84
N GLN A 6 1.25 -46.23 -3.16
CA GLN A 6 0.54 -45.40 -2.18
C GLN A 6 1.47 -44.46 -1.39
N ALA A 7 1.73 -43.29 -1.97
CA ALA A 7 2.09 -42.10 -1.21
C ALA A 7 0.79 -41.40 -0.79
N ALA A 8 0.35 -41.71 0.43
CA ALA A 8 -0.76 -41.02 1.07
C ALA A 8 -0.26 -39.71 1.71
N GLY A 9 -0.92 -38.61 1.35
CA GLY A 9 -1.31 -37.57 2.30
C GLY A 9 -0.27 -36.54 2.71
N GLN A 10 -0.29 -35.39 2.02
CA GLN A 10 -0.25 -34.10 2.70
C GLN A 10 -1.12 -33.12 1.91
N GLY A 11 -2.40 -33.07 2.26
CA GLY A 11 -3.29 -32.00 1.84
C GLY A 11 -2.80 -30.70 2.47
N HIS A 12 -2.13 -29.86 1.68
CA HIS A 12 -1.97 -28.45 2.00
C HIS A 12 -3.39 -27.86 2.09
N ARG A 13 -3.87 -27.62 3.31
CA ARG A 13 -5.01 -26.73 3.54
C ARG A 13 -4.58 -25.36 3.03
N GLY A 14 -4.93 -25.04 1.79
CA GLY A 14 -4.62 -23.79 1.11
C GLY A 14 -5.34 -22.63 1.79
N GLY A 15 -4.79 -22.13 2.89
CA GLY A 15 -5.18 -20.86 3.47
C GLY A 15 -4.66 -19.72 2.58
N ARG A 16 -5.51 -18.72 2.33
CA ARG A 16 -5.08 -17.49 1.67
C ARG A 16 -3.90 -16.87 2.43
N PRO A 17 -2.84 -16.38 1.76
CA PRO A 17 -1.75 -15.71 2.45
C PRO A 17 -2.27 -14.54 3.28
N ALA A 18 -1.60 -14.24 4.41
CA ALA A 18 -2.02 -13.15 5.30
C ALA A 18 -1.99 -11.77 4.63
N PHE A 19 -1.07 -11.59 3.69
CA PHE A 19 -0.89 -10.39 2.90
C PHE A 19 -0.23 -10.72 1.56
N GLU A 20 -0.77 -10.18 0.47
CA GLU A 20 -0.19 -10.24 -0.86
C GLU A 20 0.30 -8.84 -1.28
N PRO A 21 1.64 -8.59 -1.30
CA PRO A 21 2.16 -7.29 -1.72
C PRO A 21 1.89 -7.06 -3.21
N PRO A 22 1.67 -5.80 -3.63
CA PRO A 22 1.67 -5.45 -5.04
C PRO A 22 3.00 -5.80 -5.71
N THR A 23 2.94 -6.28 -6.94
CA THR A 23 4.10 -6.49 -7.80
C THR A 23 4.65 -5.16 -8.30
N GLU A 24 5.91 -5.14 -8.74
CA GLU A 24 6.52 -3.94 -9.34
C GLU A 24 5.73 -3.45 -10.55
N GLU A 25 5.24 -4.38 -11.38
CA GLU A 25 4.45 -4.06 -12.57
C GLU A 25 3.10 -3.43 -12.22
N GLU A 26 2.40 -3.96 -11.20
CA GLU A 26 1.16 -3.34 -10.71
C GLU A 26 1.42 -1.93 -10.20
N ILE A 27 2.49 -1.71 -9.42
CA ILE A 27 2.84 -0.37 -8.91
C ILE A 27 3.21 0.58 -10.05
N ARG A 28 3.88 0.10 -11.11
CA ARG A 28 4.18 0.90 -12.30
C ARG A 28 2.92 1.30 -13.06
N ARG A 29 2.01 0.35 -13.34
CA ARG A 29 0.73 0.64 -14.01
C ARG A 29 -0.10 1.67 -13.23
N ILE A 30 -0.07 1.59 -11.91
CA ILE A 30 -0.78 2.56 -11.05
C ILE A 30 -0.11 3.92 -11.09
N VAL A 31 1.17 4.02 -10.72
CA VAL A 31 1.83 5.31 -10.46
C VAL A 31 2.28 5.98 -11.74
N VAL A 32 2.89 5.23 -12.66
CA VAL A 32 3.49 5.78 -13.89
C VAL A 32 2.46 5.91 -15.00
N GLU A 33 1.64 4.87 -15.22
CA GLU A 33 0.66 4.84 -16.32
C GLU A 33 -0.70 5.42 -15.93
N GLY A 34 -1.01 5.50 -14.63
CA GLY A 34 -2.29 6.02 -14.14
C GLY A 34 -3.47 5.10 -14.41
N ASP A 35 -3.26 3.77 -14.47
CA ASP A 35 -4.32 2.81 -14.77
C ASP A 35 -5.31 2.67 -13.60
N PRO A 36 -6.56 3.15 -13.74
CA PRO A 36 -7.53 3.14 -12.66
C PRO A 36 -8.04 1.74 -12.32
N LEU A 37 -8.05 0.81 -13.28
CA LEU A 37 -8.54 -0.55 -13.02
C LEU A 37 -7.56 -1.32 -12.14
N THR A 38 -6.28 -1.24 -12.45
CA THR A 38 -5.23 -1.82 -11.61
C THR A 38 -5.19 -1.16 -10.24
N LEU A 39 -5.35 0.16 -10.16
CA LEU A 39 -5.40 0.89 -8.89
C LEU A 39 -6.50 0.34 -7.97
N VAL A 40 -7.74 0.24 -8.46
CA VAL A 40 -8.87 -0.22 -7.65
C VAL A 40 -8.67 -1.66 -7.19
N GLN A 41 -8.28 -2.56 -8.10
CA GLN A 41 -8.07 -3.98 -7.80
C GLN A 41 -6.98 -4.19 -6.74
N VAL A 42 -5.85 -3.51 -6.89
CA VAL A 42 -4.71 -3.63 -5.97
C VAL A 42 -5.04 -2.96 -4.64
N ALA A 43 -5.69 -1.79 -4.65
CA ALA A 43 -6.10 -1.10 -3.44
C ALA A 43 -7.11 -1.91 -2.61
N GLU A 44 -8.07 -2.58 -3.25
CA GLU A 44 -9.01 -3.48 -2.59
C GLU A 44 -8.29 -4.66 -1.96
N ARG A 45 -7.39 -5.33 -2.71
CA ARG A 45 -6.59 -6.46 -2.20
C ARG A 45 -5.76 -6.05 -0.99
N VAL A 46 -4.97 -4.99 -1.12
CA VAL A 46 -4.10 -4.47 -0.04
C VAL A 46 -4.93 -3.98 1.14
N GLY A 47 -5.98 -3.19 0.89
CA GLY A 47 -6.84 -2.64 1.95
C GLY A 47 -7.51 -3.74 2.78
N ARG A 48 -8.02 -4.79 2.13
CA ARG A 48 -8.58 -5.97 2.82
C ARG A 48 -7.52 -6.66 3.66
N ASP A 49 -6.38 -6.99 3.07
CA ASP A 49 -5.35 -7.77 3.75
C ASP A 49 -4.73 -6.99 4.93
N LEU A 50 -4.66 -5.65 4.84
CA LEU A 50 -4.28 -4.79 5.96
C LEU A 50 -5.32 -4.75 7.08
N ALA A 51 -6.61 -4.81 6.75
CA ALA A 51 -7.70 -4.76 7.73
C ALA A 51 -7.98 -6.12 8.39
N ARG A 52 -7.86 -7.20 7.62
CA ARG A 52 -8.20 -8.57 8.03
C ARG A 52 -7.16 -9.55 7.47
N PRO A 53 -5.94 -9.58 8.01
CA PRO A 53 -4.88 -10.45 7.52
C PRO A 53 -5.33 -11.91 7.58
N GLY A 54 -5.26 -12.61 6.45
CA GLY A 54 -5.74 -14.00 6.33
C GLY A 54 -7.23 -14.14 6.66
N ASP A 55 -8.03 -13.13 6.31
CA ASP A 55 -9.47 -13.02 6.57
C ASP A 55 -9.85 -12.98 8.07
N ASN A 56 -8.89 -12.64 8.95
CA ASN A 56 -9.12 -12.49 10.40
C ASN A 56 -9.09 -11.01 10.86
N PRO A 57 -10.24 -10.39 11.17
CA PRO A 57 -10.31 -9.02 11.69
C PRO A 57 -9.68 -8.81 13.07
N ARG A 58 -9.41 -9.88 13.81
CA ARG A 58 -8.78 -9.83 15.15
C ARG A 58 -7.31 -10.23 15.11
N SER A 59 -6.71 -10.29 13.93
CA SER A 59 -5.29 -10.58 13.80
C SER A 59 -4.46 -9.49 14.51
N PRO A 60 -3.44 -9.84 15.31
CA PRO A 60 -2.51 -8.87 15.86
C PRO A 60 -1.70 -8.15 14.77
N ASP A 61 -1.69 -8.69 13.55
CA ASP A 61 -1.03 -8.08 12.39
C ASP A 61 -1.90 -7.07 11.64
N ALA A 62 -3.18 -6.93 12.00
CA ALA A 62 -4.06 -5.96 11.37
C ALA A 62 -3.54 -4.54 11.60
N LEU A 63 -3.56 -3.73 10.54
CA LEU A 63 -3.15 -2.34 10.60
C LEU A 63 -4.21 -1.52 11.34
N ALA A 64 -3.82 -0.81 12.39
CA ALA A 64 -4.68 0.13 13.09
C ALA A 64 -4.64 1.54 12.48
N THR A 65 -5.77 2.26 12.47
CA THR A 65 -5.86 3.64 11.95
C THR A 65 -4.89 4.58 12.67
N SER A 66 -4.66 4.36 13.97
CA SER A 66 -3.71 5.13 14.76
C SER A 66 -2.27 5.02 14.24
N GLN A 67 -1.90 3.87 13.67
CA GLN A 67 -0.56 3.62 13.15
C GLN A 67 -0.31 4.40 11.84
N ILE A 68 -1.34 4.63 11.03
CA ILE A 68 -1.21 5.27 9.71
C ILE A 68 -1.53 6.76 9.69
N ARG A 69 -2.27 7.26 10.70
CA ARG A 69 -2.78 8.65 10.77
C ARG A 69 -1.72 9.71 10.47
N SER A 70 -0.51 9.55 11.01
CA SER A 70 0.56 10.54 10.86
C SER A 70 1.20 10.56 9.46
N VAL A 71 1.15 9.45 8.73
CA VAL A 71 1.62 9.37 7.33
C VAL A 71 0.53 9.94 6.42
N PHE A 72 -0.73 9.52 6.64
CA PHE A 72 -1.87 10.05 5.91
C PHE A 72 -1.97 11.57 6.01
N GLY A 73 -1.87 12.13 7.22
CA GLY A 73 -1.91 13.58 7.43
C GLY A 73 -0.84 14.32 6.61
N LYS A 74 0.38 13.77 6.56
CA LYS A 74 1.46 14.39 5.76
C LYS A 74 1.19 14.28 4.26
N VAL A 75 0.68 13.15 3.76
CA VAL A 75 0.32 13.02 2.33
C VAL A 75 -0.79 14.00 1.96
N ARG A 76 -1.82 14.16 2.81
CA ARG A 76 -2.89 15.15 2.60
C ARG A 76 -2.37 16.58 2.57
N GLU A 77 -1.44 16.93 3.47
CA GLU A 77 -0.78 18.24 3.48
C GLU A 77 -0.01 18.51 2.17
N LEU A 78 0.75 17.53 1.69
CA LEU A 78 1.46 17.65 0.40
C LEU A 78 0.49 17.75 -0.78
N ASP A 79 -0.58 16.95 -0.79
CA ASP A 79 -1.61 17.00 -1.83
C ASP A 79 -2.27 18.38 -1.93
N MET A 80 -2.57 19.01 -0.79
CA MET A 80 -3.08 20.38 -0.77
C MET A 80 -2.10 21.37 -1.41
N HIS A 81 -0.81 21.31 -1.07
CA HIS A 81 0.21 22.17 -1.69
C HIS A 81 0.34 21.93 -3.19
N VAL A 82 0.31 20.68 -3.65
CA VAL A 82 0.41 20.34 -5.07
C VAL A 82 -0.81 20.80 -5.86
N ARG A 83 -1.99 20.82 -5.25
CA ARG A 83 -3.24 21.27 -5.90
C ARG A 83 -3.34 22.79 -6.06
N THR A 84 -2.71 23.58 -5.18
CA THR A 84 -2.70 25.05 -5.30
C THR A 84 -1.73 25.56 -6.36
N ALA A 85 -0.74 24.76 -6.77
CA ALA A 85 0.18 25.09 -7.84
C ALA A 85 -0.54 25.26 -9.20
N ALA A 86 -0.10 26.24 -10.00
CA ALA A 86 -0.64 26.53 -11.32
C ALA A 86 -0.72 25.27 -12.22
N ALA A 87 -1.76 25.17 -13.05
CA ALA A 87 -2.02 23.98 -13.86
C ALA A 87 -0.87 23.62 -14.83
N ALA A 88 -0.09 24.62 -15.28
CA ALA A 88 1.06 24.41 -16.16
C ALA A 88 2.27 23.74 -15.48
N VAL A 89 2.34 23.74 -14.14
CA VAL A 89 3.41 23.11 -13.38
C VAL A 89 3.27 21.59 -13.49
N ARG A 90 4.29 20.94 -14.06
CA ARG A 90 4.36 19.48 -14.24
C ARG A 90 5.21 18.78 -13.19
N GLU A 91 6.06 19.52 -12.49
CA GLU A 91 6.96 18.96 -11.49
C GLU A 91 6.62 19.43 -10.07
N LEU A 92 6.93 18.59 -9.10
CA LEU A 92 6.92 18.95 -7.68
C LEU A 92 8.01 19.98 -7.40
N ASP A 93 7.68 20.99 -6.61
CA ASP A 93 8.68 21.90 -6.06
C ASP A 93 9.66 21.14 -5.14
N GLN A 94 10.78 21.78 -4.83
CA GLN A 94 11.87 21.16 -4.07
C GLN A 94 11.46 20.72 -2.67
N GLU A 95 10.59 21.49 -2.00
CA GLU A 95 10.15 21.20 -0.64
C GLU A 95 9.19 20.02 -0.64
N THR A 96 8.18 20.04 -1.51
CA THR A 96 7.23 18.93 -1.66
C THR A 96 7.92 17.63 -2.03
N TYR A 97 8.86 17.67 -2.99
CA TYR A 97 9.63 16.49 -3.39
C TYR A 97 10.46 15.94 -2.22
N ARG A 98 11.14 16.81 -1.47
CA ARG A 98 11.93 16.40 -0.29
C ARG A 98 11.05 15.74 0.77
N GLU A 99 9.92 16.36 1.10
CA GLU A 99 9.00 15.85 2.12
C GLU A 99 8.37 14.51 1.71
N LEU A 100 8.03 14.33 0.43
CA LEU A 100 7.59 13.06 -0.12
C LEU A 100 8.65 11.96 0.09
N GLN A 101 9.91 12.22 -0.23
CA GLN A 101 10.99 11.24 -0.03
C GLN A 101 11.20 10.89 1.44
N LEU A 102 10.98 11.84 2.36
CA LEU A 102 11.10 11.63 3.80
C LEU A 102 9.98 10.76 4.40
N LEU A 103 8.88 10.51 3.67
CA LEU A 103 7.88 9.53 4.09
C LEU A 103 8.45 8.11 4.16
N ARG A 104 9.43 7.77 3.30
CA ARG A 104 10.04 6.44 3.24
C ARG A 104 10.79 6.07 4.53
N PRO A 105 11.74 6.88 5.04
CA PRO A 105 12.37 6.59 6.33
C PRO A 105 11.38 6.69 7.50
N LYS A 106 10.37 7.57 7.45
CA LYS A 106 9.32 7.63 8.47
C LYS A 106 8.52 6.32 8.56
N LEU A 107 8.11 5.78 7.40
CA LEU A 107 7.42 4.49 7.30
C LEU A 107 8.32 3.35 7.79
N ALA A 108 9.60 3.34 7.43
CA ALA A 108 10.54 2.34 7.90
C ALA A 108 10.68 2.32 9.42
N TYR A 109 10.80 3.50 10.04
CA TYR A 109 10.86 3.63 11.50
C TYR A 109 9.56 3.18 12.19
N GLN A 110 8.40 3.57 11.65
CA GLN A 110 7.11 3.14 12.18
C GLN A 110 6.91 1.63 12.08
N ALA A 111 7.32 1.03 10.96
CA ALA A 111 7.27 -0.41 10.76
C ALA A 111 8.16 -1.15 11.77
N ALA A 112 9.38 -0.66 12.01
CA ALA A 112 10.31 -1.25 12.96
C ALA A 112 9.82 -1.21 14.43
N ARG A 113 8.97 -0.24 14.79
CA ARG A 113 8.42 -0.11 16.14
C ARG A 113 7.03 -0.73 16.32
N ALA A 114 6.37 -1.13 15.24
CA ALA A 114 5.04 -1.72 15.31
C ALA A 114 5.11 -3.14 15.89
N THR A 115 4.12 -3.51 16.70
CA THR A 115 4.02 -4.85 17.30
C THR A 115 3.50 -5.90 16.31
N GLY A 116 2.77 -5.48 15.28
CA GLY A 116 2.23 -6.33 14.23
C GLY A 116 2.80 -6.00 12.85
N ARG A 117 2.48 -6.83 11.85
CA ARG A 117 3.01 -6.70 10.48
C ARG A 117 2.31 -5.66 9.59
N GLY A 118 1.14 -5.14 9.97
CA GLY A 118 0.37 -4.21 9.16
C GLY A 118 1.16 -2.99 8.63
N VAL A 119 1.97 -2.36 9.48
CA VAL A 119 2.79 -1.20 9.07
C VAL A 119 3.93 -1.63 8.13
N GLN A 120 4.52 -2.80 8.34
CA GLN A 120 5.53 -3.38 7.45
C GLN A 120 4.93 -3.67 6.06
N TRP A 121 3.72 -4.22 6.00
CA TRP A 121 3.01 -4.49 4.74
C TRP A 121 2.64 -3.21 4.00
N LEU A 122 2.13 -2.21 4.71
CA LEU A 122 1.90 -0.89 4.15
C LEU A 122 3.19 -0.29 3.58
N LYS A 123 4.31 -0.38 4.30
CA LYS A 123 5.61 0.07 3.81
C LYS A 123 6.01 -0.67 2.53
N GLN A 124 5.82 -1.99 2.47
CA GLN A 124 6.11 -2.80 1.27
C GLN A 124 5.31 -2.35 0.06
N THR A 125 4.09 -1.83 0.26
CA THR A 125 3.26 -1.23 -0.80
C THR A 125 3.70 0.19 -1.17
N LEU A 126 3.89 1.07 -0.19
CA LEU A 126 4.05 2.51 -0.44
C LEU A 126 5.49 2.92 -0.79
N ASP A 127 6.52 2.24 -0.27
CA ASP A 127 7.92 2.57 -0.55
C ASP A 127 8.25 2.51 -2.06
N PRO A 128 7.95 1.43 -2.81
CA PRO A 128 8.17 1.42 -4.26
C PRO A 128 7.26 2.41 -4.99
N ALA A 129 6.02 2.63 -4.53
CA ALA A 129 5.12 3.61 -5.14
C ALA A 129 5.66 5.04 -5.03
N ILE A 130 6.19 5.43 -3.86
CA ILE A 130 6.82 6.74 -3.64
C ILE A 130 8.07 6.92 -4.53
N GLN A 131 8.86 5.85 -4.74
CA GLN A 131 10.03 5.93 -5.62
C GLN A 131 9.64 6.28 -7.05
N LEU A 132 8.57 5.68 -7.58
CA LEU A 132 8.11 5.91 -8.97
C LEU A 132 7.48 7.28 -9.21
N VAL A 133 7.10 8.00 -8.15
CA VAL A 133 6.60 9.38 -8.28
C VAL A 133 7.66 10.31 -8.87
N GLU A 134 8.93 10.13 -8.47
CA GLU A 134 10.02 11.04 -8.83
C GLU A 134 9.63 12.51 -8.54
N ARG A 135 9.81 13.42 -9.49
CA ARG A 135 9.31 14.80 -9.42
C ARG A 135 8.01 15.00 -10.18
N ASP A 136 7.42 13.96 -10.75
CA ASP A 136 6.27 14.12 -11.64
C ASP A 136 4.98 14.37 -10.84
N ARG A 137 4.31 15.48 -11.14
CA ARG A 137 3.09 15.91 -10.44
C ARG A 137 1.91 14.98 -10.70
N GLN A 138 1.78 14.40 -11.89
CA GLN A 138 0.69 13.47 -12.19
C GLN A 138 0.92 12.15 -11.48
N ARG A 139 2.15 11.63 -11.50
CA ARG A 139 2.48 10.41 -10.75
C ARG A 139 2.26 10.59 -9.24
N PHE A 140 2.55 11.77 -8.71
CA PHE A 140 2.20 12.09 -7.32
C PHE A 140 0.70 12.00 -7.07
N ARG A 141 -0.14 12.50 -7.98
CA ARG A 141 -1.60 12.38 -7.86
C ARG A 141 -2.06 10.93 -7.91
N HIS A 142 -1.53 10.13 -8.84
CA HIS A 142 -1.84 8.70 -8.90
C HIS A 142 -1.45 7.98 -7.60
N PHE A 143 -0.31 8.33 -7.01
CA PHE A 143 0.10 7.83 -5.70
C PHE A 143 -0.88 8.22 -4.59
N VAL A 144 -1.33 9.48 -4.56
CA VAL A 144 -2.33 9.95 -3.57
C VAL A 144 -3.64 9.18 -3.74
N ASP A 145 -4.15 9.06 -4.96
CA ASP A 145 -5.38 8.34 -5.27
C ASP A 145 -5.28 6.86 -4.86
N PHE A 146 -4.14 6.22 -5.14
CA PHE A 146 -3.88 4.85 -4.73
C PHE A 146 -3.84 4.70 -3.20
N PHE A 147 -3.17 5.64 -2.52
CA PHE A 147 -3.08 5.61 -1.07
C PHE A 147 -4.46 5.81 -0.42
N GLU A 148 -5.25 6.78 -0.89
CA GLU A 148 -6.60 7.02 -0.40
C GLU A 148 -7.53 5.83 -0.68
N ALA A 149 -7.41 5.17 -1.84
CA ALA A 149 -8.18 3.96 -2.15
C ALA A 149 -7.84 2.80 -1.20
N ILE A 150 -6.57 2.58 -0.86
CA ILE A 150 -6.17 1.57 0.14
C ILE A 150 -6.86 1.85 1.48
N LEU A 151 -6.89 3.10 1.93
CA LEU A 151 -7.52 3.48 3.20
C LEU A 151 -9.05 3.32 3.15
N ALA A 152 -9.67 3.67 2.02
CA ALA A 152 -11.10 3.48 1.82
C ALA A 152 -11.49 2.00 1.94
N TYR A 153 -10.75 1.11 1.26
CA TYR A 153 -11.00 -0.32 1.37
C TYR A 153 -10.62 -0.89 2.73
N HIS A 154 -9.51 -0.48 3.34
CA HIS A 154 -9.16 -0.84 4.72
C HIS A 154 -10.31 -0.53 5.68
N LYS A 155 -10.90 0.66 5.54
CA LYS A 155 -12.08 1.06 6.34
C LYS A 155 -13.31 0.23 6.00
N ALA A 156 -13.59 -0.03 4.73
CA ALA A 156 -14.73 -0.84 4.27
C ALA A 156 -14.67 -2.27 4.81
N TYR A 157 -13.45 -2.84 4.92
CA TYR A 157 -13.21 -4.12 5.57
C TYR A 157 -13.08 -4.02 7.09
N GLY A 158 -13.50 -2.92 7.71
CA GLY A 158 -13.62 -2.81 9.18
C GLY A 158 -12.31 -2.56 9.91
N GLY A 159 -11.29 -2.02 9.24
CA GLY A 159 -10.12 -1.45 9.89
C GLY A 159 -10.50 -0.40 10.94
N GLN A 160 -9.82 -0.43 12.09
CA GLN A 160 -10.07 0.41 13.25
C GLN A 160 -8.89 1.29 13.62
#